data_AF-W4QD12-F1
#
_entry.id   AF-W4QD12-F1
#
_cell.length_a   1.000
_cell.length_b   1.000
_cell.length_c   1.000
_cell.angle_alpha   90.00
_cell.angle_beta   90.00
_cell.angle_gamma   90.00
#
_symmetry.space_group_name_H-M   'P 1'
#
loop_
_entity.id
_entity.type
_entity.pdbx_description
1 polymer ?
#
loop_
_entity_poly.entity_id
_entity_poly.type
_entity_poly.pdbx_seq_one_letter_code
_entity_poly.pdbx_strand_id
1 'polypeptide(L)'
;METVWRKSQFKSYFKLSLFIMMVISTCLVIWAGFTKKGEIIPFLLSVTLFLWISQVYIENKDANKKNMHRIIFVISLLSVVFGAFHIFVYR
;
A
#
# COMPACT_ATOMS: atom_id res chain seq x y z
N MET A 1 18.84 -22.86 -12.92
CA MET A 1 18.58 -22.63 -11.48
C MET A 1 18.76 -21.16 -11.05
N GLU A 2 19.63 -20.38 -11.70
CA GLU A 2 19.89 -18.96 -11.36
C GLU A 2 18.67 -18.03 -11.44
N THR A 3 17.75 -18.27 -12.39
CA THR A 3 16.55 -17.43 -12.58
C THR A 3 15.55 -17.54 -11.43
N VAL A 4 15.48 -18.70 -10.75
CA VAL A 4 14.60 -18.93 -9.61
C VAL A 4 15.12 -18.21 -8.36
N TRP A 5 16.44 -18.22 -8.16
CA TRP A 5 17.11 -17.51 -7.06
C TRP A 5 16.96 -15.99 -7.18
N ARG A 6 17.12 -15.44 -8.38
CA ARG A 6 16.94 -14.00 -8.64
C ARG A 6 15.50 -13.54 -8.38
N LYS A 7 14.51 -14.36 -8.74
CA LYS A 7 13.08 -14.07 -8.48
C LYS A 7 12.75 -14.08 -6.97
N SER A 8 13.38 -14.97 -6.22
CA SER A 8 13.22 -15.05 -4.76
C SER A 8 13.78 -13.82 -4.05
N GLN A 9 14.99 -13.39 -4.43
CA GLN A 9 15.62 -12.21 -3.84
C GLN A 9 14.85 -10.93 -4.16
N PHE A 10 14.41 -10.75 -5.41
CA PHE A 10 13.61 -9.59 -5.80
C PHE A 10 12.31 -9.49 -5.00
N LYS A 11 11.64 -10.62 -4.77
CA LYS A 11 10.44 -10.67 -3.92
C LYS A 11 10.75 -10.25 -2.48
N SER A 12 11.89 -10.68 -1.95
CA SER A 12 12.33 -10.33 -0.58
C SER A 12 12.63 -8.84 -0.44
N TYR A 13 13.40 -8.26 -1.37
CA TYR A 13 13.69 -6.82 -1.38
C TYR A 13 12.42 -5.98 -1.56
N PHE A 14 11.51 -6.42 -2.43
CA PHE A 14 10.23 -5.74 -2.63
C PHE A 14 9.35 -5.78 -1.38
N LYS A 15 9.32 -6.92 -0.66
CA LYS A 15 8.61 -7.04 0.62
C LYS A 15 9.20 -6.09 1.68
N LEU A 16 10.53 -6.03 1.77
CA LEU A 16 11.22 -5.13 2.70
C LEU A 16 10.93 -3.66 2.36
N SER A 17 10.97 -3.29 1.08
CA SER A 17 10.65 -1.93 0.62
C SER A 17 9.22 -1.53 0.98
N LEU A 18 8.24 -2.42 0.74
CA LEU A 18 6.85 -2.17 1.14
C LEU A 18 6.68 -2.03 2.64
N PHE A 19 7.41 -2.82 3.43
CA PHE A 19 7.38 -2.71 4.89
C PHE A 19 7.90 -1.34 5.35
N ILE A 20 9.03 -0.89 4.80
CA ILE A 20 9.60 0.43 5.11
C ILE A 20 8.60 1.53 4.74
N MET A 21 7.99 1.47 3.54
CA MET A 21 6.96 2.43 3.13
C MET A 21 5.75 2.42 4.08
N MET A 22 5.33 1.24 4.56
CA MET A 22 4.19 1.12 5.48
C MET A 22 4.50 1.75 6.84
N VAL A 23 5.70 1.54 7.38
CA VAL A 23 6.15 2.18 8.63
C VAL A 23 6.14 3.71 8.48
N ILE A 24 6.73 4.22 7.39
CA ILE A 24 6.75 5.67 7.11
C ILE A 24 5.32 6.21 6.98
N SER A 25 4.45 5.54 6.22
CA SER A 25 3.06 5.93 6.05
C SER A 25 2.31 5.99 7.39
N THR A 26 2.53 4.99 8.25
CA THR A 26 1.91 4.95 9.59
C THR A 26 2.40 6.10 10.47
N CYS A 27 3.70 6.40 10.44
CA CYS A 27 4.26 7.57 11.14
C CYS A 27 3.62 8.88 10.67
N LEU A 28 3.39 9.03 9.36
CA LEU A 28 2.72 10.21 8.78
C LEU A 28 1.25 10.31 9.20
N VAL A 29 0.52 9.19 9.25
CA VAL A 29 -0.87 9.16 9.78
C VAL A 29 -0.91 9.65 11.22
N ILE A 30 -0.02 9.12 12.07
CA ILE A 30 0.07 9.49 13.50
C ILE A 30 0.39 10.99 13.62
N TRP A 31 1.40 11.47 12.87
CA TRP A 31 1.78 12.88 12.86
C TRP A 31 0.64 13.80 12.39
N ALA A 32 -0.07 13.42 11.34
CA ALA A 32 -1.21 14.19 10.82
C ALA A 32 -2.36 14.26 11.84
N GLY A 33 -2.59 13.17 12.57
CA GLY A 33 -3.55 13.11 13.68
C GLY A 33 -3.21 14.10 14.80
N PHE A 34 -1.94 14.20 15.20
CA PHE A 34 -1.50 15.17 16.22
C PHE A 34 -1.52 16.63 15.72
N THR A 35 -1.27 16.86 14.44
CA THR A 35 -1.12 18.21 13.88
C THR A 35 -2.46 18.84 13.47
N LYS A 36 -3.61 18.20 13.79
CA LYS A 36 -4.96 18.61 13.35
C LYS A 36 -5.10 18.84 11.83
N LYS A 37 -4.22 18.24 11.01
CA LYS A 37 -4.30 18.28 9.55
C LYS A 37 -5.31 17.26 9.04
N GLY A 38 -6.55 17.41 9.51
CA GLY A 38 -7.64 16.44 9.32
C GLY A 38 -7.93 16.12 7.85
N GLU A 39 -7.73 17.08 6.95
CA GLU A 39 -8.00 16.94 5.51
C GLU A 39 -7.08 15.92 4.82
N ILE A 40 -5.87 15.69 5.34
CA ILE A 40 -4.87 14.80 4.74
C ILE A 40 -4.97 13.38 5.33
N ILE A 41 -5.61 13.22 6.49
CA ILE A 41 -5.78 11.94 7.19
C ILE A 41 -6.45 10.87 6.32
N PRO A 42 -7.57 11.13 5.61
CA PRO A 42 -8.22 10.13 4.77
C PRO A 42 -7.31 9.58 3.66
N PHE A 43 -6.49 10.45 3.08
CA PHE A 43 -5.51 10.06 2.05
C PHE A 43 -4.35 9.25 2.63
N LEU A 44 -3.79 9.68 3.76
CA LEU A 44 -2.72 8.91 4.42
C LEU A 44 -3.20 7.52 4.86
N LEU A 45 -4.47 7.42 5.30
CA LEU A 45 -5.12 6.14 5.61
C LEU A 45 -5.28 5.27 4.36
N SER A 46 -5.73 5.82 3.23
CA SER A 46 -5.88 5.05 1.99
C SER A 46 -4.53 4.53 1.48
N VAL A 47 -3.46 5.33 1.57
CA VAL A 47 -2.09 4.91 1.24
C VAL A 47 -1.63 3.78 2.16
N THR A 48 -1.88 3.90 3.47
CA THR A 48 -1.50 2.87 4.45
C THR A 48 -2.21 1.55 4.19
N LEU A 49 -3.52 1.60 3.92
CA LEU A 49 -4.33 0.43 3.57
C LEU A 49 -3.87 -0.20 2.25
N PHE A 50 -3.52 0.61 1.25
CA PHE A 50 -2.99 0.11 -0.02
C PHE A 50 -1.66 -0.63 0.16
N LEU A 51 -0.73 -0.09 0.96
CA LEU A 51 0.54 -0.74 1.27
C LEU A 51 0.35 -2.07 2.01
N TRP A 52 -0.58 -2.10 2.97
CA TRP A 52 -0.92 -3.32 3.70
C TRP A 52 -1.49 -4.40 2.77
N ILE A 53 -2.47 -4.05 1.93
CA ILE A 53 -3.07 -4.95 0.94
C ILE A 53 -2.04 -5.45 -0.07
N SER A 54 -1.09 -4.59 -0.46
CA SER A 54 0.01 -4.95 -1.35
C SER A 54 0.89 -6.04 -0.72
N GLN A 55 1.23 -5.93 0.57
CA GLN A 55 1.97 -6.98 1.27
C GLN A 55 1.20 -8.30 1.31
N VAL A 56 -0.09 -8.25 1.66
CA VAL A 56 -0.94 -9.45 1.71
C VAL A 56 -1.04 -10.11 0.33
N TYR A 57 -1.19 -9.32 -0.75
CA TYR A 57 -1.23 -9.83 -2.12
C TYR A 57 0.04 -10.60 -2.52
N ILE A 58 1.22 -10.12 -2.11
CA ILE A 58 2.52 -10.74 -2.44
C ILE A 58 2.75 -12.02 -1.64
N GLU A 59 2.27 -12.06 -0.40
CA GLU A 59 2.42 -13.19 0.51
C GLU A 59 1.47 -14.35 0.12
N ASN A 60 0.33 -14.03 -0.48
CA ASN A 60 -0.68 -15.02 -0.81
C ASN A 60 -0.25 -15.93 -1.98
N LYS A 61 -0.04 -17.21 -1.68
CA LYS A 61 0.32 -18.25 -2.68
C LYS A 61 -0.90 -19.00 -3.22
N ASP A 62 -2.08 -18.82 -2.62
CA ASP A 62 -3.31 -19.49 -3.04
C ASP A 62 -3.83 -18.94 -4.37
N ALA A 63 -3.83 -19.79 -5.41
CA ALA A 63 -4.30 -19.42 -6.74
C ALA A 63 -5.78 -18.97 -6.76
N ASN A 64 -6.63 -19.59 -5.94
CA ASN A 64 -8.06 -19.22 -5.82
C ASN A 64 -8.26 -17.85 -5.15
N LYS A 65 -7.46 -17.51 -4.14
CA LYS A 65 -7.57 -16.21 -3.44
C LYS A 65 -6.89 -15.06 -4.20
N LYS A 66 -6.02 -15.39 -5.16
CA LYS A 66 -5.25 -14.43 -5.96
C LYS A 66 -6.15 -13.48 -6.76
N ASN A 67 -7.27 -13.97 -7.29
CA ASN A 67 -8.20 -13.13 -8.07
C ASN A 67 -8.93 -12.11 -7.18
N MET A 68 -9.41 -12.52 -6.00
CA MET A 68 -10.02 -11.59 -5.04
C MET A 68 -9.02 -10.55 -4.54
N HIS A 69 -7.79 -10.95 -4.20
CA HIS A 69 -6.78 -9.99 -3.75
C HIS A 69 -6.37 -9.03 -4.87
N ARG A 70 -6.40 -9.46 -6.14
CA ARG A 70 -6.17 -8.58 -7.28
C ARG A 70 -7.27 -7.52 -7.40
N ILE A 71 -8.54 -7.89 -7.22
CA ILE A 71 -9.66 -6.94 -7.22
C ILE A 71 -9.50 -5.93 -6.08
N ILE A 72 -9.24 -6.42 -4.86
CA ILE A 72 -9.03 -5.56 -3.69
C ILE A 72 -7.85 -4.61 -3.92
N PHE A 73 -6.76 -5.09 -4.50
CA PHE A 73 -5.61 -4.25 -4.85
C PHE A 73 -5.97 -3.13 -5.83
N VAL A 74 -6.74 -3.44 -6.88
CA VAL A 74 -7.19 -2.43 -7.86
C VAL A 74 -8.11 -1.40 -7.21
N ILE A 75 -9.05 -1.83 -6.37
CA ILE A 75 -9.94 -0.93 -5.63
C ILE A 75 -9.14 -0.01 -4.71
N SER A 76 -8.17 -0.55 -3.97
CA SER A 76 -7.31 0.24 -3.09
C SER A 76 -6.46 1.23 -3.86
N LEU A 77 -5.94 0.85 -5.03
CA LEU A 77 -5.21 1.76 -5.91
C LEU A 77 -6.10 2.92 -6.37
N LEU A 78 -7.33 2.63 -6.80
CA LEU A 78 -8.30 3.65 -7.19
C LEU A 78 -8.60 4.59 -6.02
N SER A 79 -8.78 4.06 -4.81
CA SER A 79 -9.00 4.85 -3.60
C SER A 79 -7.85 5.83 -3.32
N VAL A 80 -6.60 5.41 -3.50
CA VAL A 80 -5.43 6.29 -3.37
C VAL A 80 -5.44 7.38 -4.45
N VAL A 81 -5.73 7.03 -5.71
CA VAL A 81 -5.82 8.00 -6.81
C VAL A 81 -6.92 9.03 -6.57
N PHE A 82 -8.10 8.59 -6.13
CA PHE A 82 -9.20 9.49 -5.76
C PHE A 82 -8.83 10.39 -4.58
N GLY A 83 -8.16 9.86 -3.55
CA GLY A 83 -7.67 10.66 -2.43
C GLY A 83 -6.63 11.70 -2.84
N ALA A 84 -5.70 11.34 -3.73
CA ALA A 84 -4.72 12.27 -4.29
C ALA A 84 -5.41 13.36 -5.14
N PHE A 85 -6.38 12.97 -5.97
CA PHE A 85 -7.17 13.90 -6.78
C PHE A 85 -7.97 14.86 -5.90
N HIS A 86 -8.60 14.37 -4.83
CA HIS A 86 -9.32 15.21 -3.88
C HIS A 86 -8.40 16.26 -3.24
N ILE A 87 -7.22 15.86 -2.76
CA ILE A 87 -6.23 16.82 -2.21
C ILE A 87 -5.70 17.78 -3.27
N PHE A 88 -5.59 17.36 -4.52
CA PHE A 88 -5.08 18.24 -5.59
C PHE A 88 -6.13 19.24 -6.08
N VAL A 89 -7.40 18.83 -6.16
CA VAL A 89 -8.50 19.63 -6.72
C VAL A 89 -9.19 20.50 -5.66
N TYR A 90 -9.29 20.04 -4.42
CA TYR A 90 -9.98 20.74 -3.33
C TYR A 90 -9.04 21.45 -2.35
N ARG A 91 -7.75 21.56 -2.69
CA ARG A 91 -6.79 22.41 -1.98
C ARG A 91 -6.81 23.84 -2.49
#